data_AF-A0A7Y8EAQ3-F1
#
_entry.id   AF-A0A7Y8EAQ3-F1
#
_cell.length_a   1.000
_cell.length_b   1.000
_cell.length_c   1.000
_cell.angle_alpha   90.00
_cell.angle_beta   90.00
_cell.angle_gamma   90.00
#
_symmetry.space_group_name_H-M   'P 1'
#
loop_
_entity.id
_entity.type
_entity.pdbx_description
1 polymer ?
#
loop_
_entity_poly.entity_id
_entity_poly.type
_entity_poly.pdbx_seq_one_letter_code
_entity_poly.pdbx_strand_id
1 'polypeptide(L)'
;MADPPPSQASQLPHGPAQFDALLERLSAELASSAHLYDESGAFPHANFTRLHEHGLVALTVPKALGGGGASLAQARKAISAIARGEPSTALILVMQYLQHTRLQDSKTWPQHLRVQVAEDAVRNGALINALRVEPDLGTPARGGLPATTAVRT
;
A
#
# COMPACT_ATOMS: atom_id res chain seq x y z
N MET A 1 24.02 16.67 12.35
CA MET A 1 22.68 16.07 12.16
C MET A 1 22.91 14.58 12.10
N ALA A 2 22.59 13.85 13.17
CA ALA A 2 22.84 12.41 13.23
C ALA A 2 21.81 11.70 12.36
N ASP A 3 22.25 10.69 11.60
CA ASP A 3 21.33 9.82 10.87
C ASP A 3 20.33 9.19 11.85
N PRO A 4 19.02 9.13 11.51
CA PRO A 4 18.08 8.39 12.31
C PRO A 4 18.54 6.92 12.39
N PRO A 5 18.32 6.23 13.52
CA PRO A 5 18.67 4.83 13.63
C PRO A 5 17.97 4.04 12.53
N PRO A 6 18.59 2.97 11.99
CA PRO A 6 17.95 2.13 11.00
C PRO A 6 16.61 1.66 11.56
N SER A 7 15.52 2.08 10.91
CA SER A 7 14.17 1.56 11.17
C SER A 7 14.29 0.04 11.22
N GLN A 8 13.86 -0.58 12.33
CA GLN A 8 13.79 -2.04 12.41
C GLN A 8 13.04 -2.50 11.17
N ALA A 9 13.75 -3.14 10.24
CA ALA A 9 13.17 -3.56 8.97
C ALA A 9 11.93 -4.38 9.32
N SER A 10 10.77 -3.90 8.86
CA SER A 10 9.51 -4.54 9.19
C SER A 10 9.52 -5.96 8.62
N GLN A 11 9.72 -6.94 9.49
CA GLN A 11 9.76 -8.34 9.10
C GLN A 11 8.36 -8.92 9.20
N LEU A 12 7.82 -9.32 8.04
CA LEU A 12 6.60 -10.13 8.00
C LEU A 12 6.77 -11.39 8.86
N PRO A 13 5.70 -11.87 9.51
CA PRO A 13 5.77 -13.09 10.31
C PRO A 13 6.28 -14.29 9.51
N HIS A 14 7.08 -15.15 10.15
CA HIS A 14 7.71 -16.30 9.51
C HIS A 14 6.77 -17.51 9.56
N GLY A 15 5.96 -17.67 8.52
CA GLY A 15 5.16 -18.87 8.27
C GLY A 15 3.63 -18.64 8.29
N PRO A 16 2.84 -19.56 7.69
CA PRO A 16 1.41 -19.32 7.44
C PRO A 16 0.56 -19.07 8.70
N ALA A 17 0.76 -19.85 9.77
CA ALA A 17 -0.03 -19.71 10.99
C ALA A 17 0.21 -18.37 11.71
N GLN A 18 1.46 -17.89 11.71
CA GLN A 18 1.81 -16.61 12.33
C GLN A 18 1.24 -15.42 11.54
N PHE A 19 1.20 -15.55 10.21
CA PHE A 19 0.57 -14.57 9.34
C PHE A 19 -0.93 -14.48 9.58
N ASP A 20 -1.59 -15.62 9.75
CA ASP A 20 -3.04 -15.68 9.99
C ASP A 20 -3.41 -15.04 11.32
N ALA A 21 -2.69 -15.41 12.39
CA ALA A 21 -2.88 -14.80 13.70
C ALA A 21 -2.60 -13.28 13.69
N LEU A 22 -1.62 -12.81 12.92
CA LEU A 22 -1.38 -11.38 12.74
C LEU A 22 -2.58 -10.69 12.09
N LEU A 23 -3.08 -11.24 10.99
CA LEU A 23 -4.21 -10.68 10.24
C LEU A 23 -5.49 -10.64 11.06
N GLU A 24 -5.76 -11.67 11.88
CA GLU A 24 -6.90 -11.70 12.81
C GLU A 24 -6.81 -10.58 13.85
N ARG A 25 -5.65 -10.42 14.50
CA ARG A 25 -5.44 -9.33 15.47
C ARG A 25 -5.61 -7.95 14.84
N LEU A 26 -4.99 -7.72 13.68
CA LEU A 26 -5.11 -6.45 12.98
C LEU A 26 -6.57 -6.18 12.57
N SER A 27 -7.27 -7.18 12.03
CA SER A 27 -8.68 -7.02 11.68
C SER A 27 -9.51 -6.57 12.89
N ALA A 28 -9.31 -7.17 14.07
CA ALA A 28 -10.03 -6.79 15.28
C ALA A 28 -9.62 -5.39 15.78
N GLU A 29 -8.33 -5.05 15.74
CA GLU A 29 -7.80 -3.74 16.13
C GLU A 29 -8.39 -2.63 15.25
N LEU A 30 -8.30 -2.78 13.93
CA LEU A 30 -8.84 -1.81 12.97
C LEU A 30 -10.37 -1.65 13.11
N ALA A 31 -11.11 -2.75 13.33
CA ALA A 31 -12.56 -2.71 13.52
C ALA A 31 -13.00 -1.80 14.68
N SER A 32 -12.21 -1.75 15.76
CA SER A 32 -12.54 -0.97 16.95
C SER A 32 -12.61 0.54 16.71
N SER A 33 -11.92 1.04 15.67
CA SER A 33 -11.86 2.46 15.31
C SER A 33 -12.55 2.80 13.98
N ALA A 34 -13.10 1.81 13.27
CA ALA A 34 -13.65 2.00 11.93
C ALA A 34 -14.76 3.07 11.88
N HIS A 35 -15.68 3.08 12.86
CA HIS A 35 -16.77 4.06 12.94
C HIS A 35 -16.26 5.52 13.03
N LEU A 36 -15.14 5.76 13.70
CA LEU A 36 -14.58 7.11 13.84
C LEU A 36 -14.12 7.66 12.48
N TYR A 37 -13.55 6.83 11.63
CA TYR A 37 -13.13 7.22 10.29
C TYR A 37 -14.32 7.40 9.34
N ASP A 38 -15.34 6.55 9.45
CA ASP A 38 -16.57 6.67 8.68
C ASP A 38 -17.30 8.00 8.98
N GLU A 39 -17.49 8.31 10.27
CA GLU A 39 -18.17 9.54 10.69
C GLU A 39 -17.40 10.82 10.38
N SER A 40 -16.06 10.79 10.54
CA SER A 40 -15.23 11.99 10.37
C SER A 40 -14.74 12.23 8.94
N GLY A 41 -14.72 11.18 8.10
CA GLY A 41 -14.04 11.22 6.80
C GLY A 41 -12.52 11.41 6.89
N ALA A 42 -11.92 11.27 8.08
CA ALA A 42 -10.49 11.43 8.26
C ALA A 42 -9.69 10.29 7.63
N PHE A 43 -8.49 10.59 7.15
CA PHE A 43 -7.60 9.55 6.64
C PHE A 43 -7.09 8.65 7.78
N PRO A 44 -7.10 7.32 7.63
CA PRO A 44 -6.76 6.38 8.70
C PRO A 44 -5.24 6.23 8.90
N HIS A 45 -4.56 7.31 9.28
CA HIS A 45 -3.10 7.32 9.47
C HIS A 45 -2.62 6.25 10.45
N ALA A 46 -3.31 6.08 11.59
CA ALA A 46 -2.93 5.09 12.59
C ALA A 46 -2.99 3.67 12.03
N ASN A 47 -4.00 3.36 11.22
CA ASN A 47 -4.10 2.05 10.58
C ASN A 47 -2.88 1.79 9.68
N PHE A 48 -2.48 2.78 8.87
CA PHE A 48 -1.32 2.64 8.00
C PHE A 48 0.01 2.55 8.74
N THR A 49 0.16 3.24 9.87
CA THR A 49 1.31 3.04 10.76
C THR A 49 1.40 1.59 11.23
N ARG A 50 0.29 1.01 11.70
CA ARG A 50 0.25 -0.39 12.16
C ARG A 50 0.49 -1.39 11.03
N LEU A 51 -0.09 -1.15 9.85
CA LEU A 51 0.18 -1.97 8.66
C LEU A 51 1.66 -1.90 8.25
N HIS A 52 2.28 -0.72 8.36
CA HIS A 52 3.70 -0.54 8.05
C HIS A 52 4.61 -1.25 9.04
N GLU A 53 4.33 -1.14 10.35
CA GLU A 53 5.06 -1.85 11.42
C GLU A 53 5.12 -3.36 11.17
N HIS A 54 4.08 -3.92 10.54
CA HIS A 54 3.98 -5.34 10.19
C HIS A 54 4.29 -5.67 8.73
N GLY A 55 4.77 -4.71 7.94
CA GLY A 55 5.29 -4.95 6.60
C GLY A 55 4.20 -5.15 5.56
N LEU A 56 2.95 -4.88 5.94
CA LEU A 56 1.79 -5.05 5.09
C LEU A 56 1.68 -3.95 4.05
N VAL A 57 2.22 -2.74 4.27
CA VAL A 57 2.26 -1.68 3.24
C VAL A 57 3.13 -2.08 2.04
N ALA A 58 4.25 -2.76 2.29
CA ALA A 58 5.18 -3.24 1.28
C ALA A 58 5.05 -4.74 0.98
N LEU A 59 3.88 -5.34 1.25
CA LEU A 59 3.67 -6.79 1.17
C LEU A 59 3.98 -7.37 -0.23
N THR A 60 3.60 -6.66 -1.29
CA THR A 60 3.84 -7.10 -2.69
C THR A 60 5.14 -6.56 -3.29
N VAL A 61 5.88 -5.71 -2.56
CA VAL A 61 7.20 -5.25 -3.01
C VAL A 61 8.16 -6.45 -3.04
N PRO A 62 9.03 -6.59 -4.07
CA PRO A 62 9.97 -7.71 -4.16
C PRO A 62 10.86 -7.85 -2.93
N LYS A 63 11.13 -9.09 -2.51
CA LYS A 63 12.05 -9.38 -1.40
C LYS A 63 13.45 -8.81 -1.61
N ALA A 64 13.92 -8.79 -2.86
CA ALA A 64 15.22 -8.20 -3.23
C ALA A 64 15.30 -6.68 -2.95
N LEU A 65 14.17 -6.01 -2.78
CA LEU A 65 14.07 -4.60 -2.42
C LEU A 65 13.61 -4.39 -0.96
N GLY A 66 13.63 -5.45 -0.14
CA GLY A 66 13.24 -5.42 1.27
C GLY A 66 11.74 -5.58 1.54
N GLY A 67 10.92 -5.85 0.51
CA GLY A 67 9.48 -6.08 0.66
C GLY A 67 9.11 -7.53 0.99
N GLY A 68 7.80 -7.81 1.04
CA GLY A 68 7.29 -9.15 1.36
C GLY A 68 7.33 -10.16 0.23
N GLY A 69 7.33 -9.71 -1.03
CA GLY A 69 7.25 -10.54 -2.22
C GLY A 69 6.04 -11.48 -2.23
N ALA A 70 4.91 -11.02 -1.69
CA ALA A 70 3.72 -11.84 -1.56
C ALA A 70 3.14 -12.25 -2.92
N SER A 71 2.67 -13.48 -2.98
CA SER A 71 1.84 -13.99 -4.08
C SER A 71 0.46 -13.33 -4.08
N LEU A 72 -0.28 -13.46 -5.20
CA LEU A 72 -1.67 -13.01 -5.29
C LEU A 72 -2.56 -13.62 -4.20
N ALA A 73 -2.35 -14.89 -3.85
CA ALA A 73 -3.11 -15.56 -2.80
C ALA A 73 -2.87 -14.94 -1.42
N GLN A 74 -1.61 -14.59 -1.10
CA GLN A 74 -1.25 -13.93 0.15
C GLN A 74 -1.77 -12.49 0.19
N ALA A 75 -1.62 -11.73 -0.90
CA ALA A 75 -2.14 -10.37 -1.02
C ALA A 75 -3.67 -10.35 -0.83
N ARG A 76 -4.40 -11.25 -1.51
CA ARG A 76 -5.85 -11.40 -1.35
C ARG A 76 -6.23 -11.74 0.09
N LYS A 77 -5.47 -12.63 0.75
CA LYS A 77 -5.72 -13.01 2.14
C LYS A 77 -5.59 -11.81 3.09
N ALA A 78 -4.52 -11.03 2.93
CA ALA A 78 -4.31 -9.81 3.70
C ALA A 78 -5.45 -8.81 3.49
N ILE A 79 -5.76 -8.48 2.23
CA ILE A 79 -6.85 -7.56 1.87
C ILE A 79 -8.17 -8.03 2.48
N SER A 80 -8.52 -9.31 2.33
CA SER A 80 -9.76 -9.87 2.86
C SER A 80 -9.84 -9.81 4.38
N ALA A 81 -8.73 -9.97 5.10
CA ALA A 81 -8.70 -9.82 6.55
C ALA A 81 -8.87 -8.35 6.97
N ILE A 82 -8.07 -7.44 6.39
CA ILE A 82 -8.15 -6.01 6.71
C ILE A 82 -9.54 -5.44 6.37
N ALA A 83 -10.13 -5.85 5.24
CA ALA A 83 -11.46 -5.40 4.82
C ALA A 83 -12.59 -5.81 5.78
N ARG A 84 -12.42 -6.91 6.54
CA ARG A 84 -13.40 -7.29 7.58
C ARG A 84 -13.37 -6.33 8.77
N GLY A 85 -12.23 -5.71 9.04
CA GLY A 85 -12.08 -4.73 10.12
C GLY A 85 -12.40 -3.31 9.66
N GLU A 86 -11.70 -2.84 8.62
CA GLU A 86 -11.84 -1.48 8.11
C GLU A 86 -11.73 -1.48 6.56
N PRO A 87 -12.88 -1.46 5.86
CA PRO A 87 -12.94 -1.57 4.40
C PRO A 87 -12.19 -0.46 3.63
N SER A 88 -12.16 0.78 4.14
CA SER A 88 -11.54 1.91 3.45
C SER A 88 -10.01 1.77 3.41
N THR A 89 -9.40 1.39 4.54
CA THR A 89 -7.98 1.03 4.64
C THR A 89 -7.65 -0.11 3.69
N ALA A 90 -8.49 -1.16 3.65
CA ALA A 90 -8.27 -2.29 2.76
C ALA A 90 -8.30 -1.88 1.29
N LEU A 91 -9.20 -0.97 0.89
CA LEU A 91 -9.27 -0.46 -0.48
C LEU A 91 -8.01 0.34 -0.87
N ILE A 92 -7.51 1.20 0.02
CA ILE A 92 -6.25 1.91 -0.20
C ILE A 92 -5.09 0.89 -0.34
N LEU A 93 -5.07 -0.15 0.49
CA LEU A 93 -4.07 -1.22 0.44
C LEU A 93 -4.13 -2.04 -0.86
N VAL A 94 -5.32 -2.27 -1.41
CA VAL A 94 -5.49 -2.88 -2.74
C VAL A 94 -4.80 -2.04 -3.80
N MET A 95 -5.03 -0.72 -3.79
CA MET A 95 -4.42 0.18 -4.78
C MET A 95 -2.90 0.19 -4.64
N GLN A 96 -2.38 0.25 -3.41
CA GLN A 96 -0.96 0.13 -3.10
C GLN A 96 -0.36 -1.15 -3.71
N TYR A 97 -0.99 -2.30 -3.49
CA TYR A 97 -0.50 -3.58 -4.00
C TYR A 97 -0.50 -3.63 -5.53
N LEU A 98 -1.59 -3.18 -6.16
CA LEU A 98 -1.70 -3.12 -7.62
C LEU A 98 -0.65 -2.20 -8.23
N GLN A 99 -0.40 -1.04 -7.63
CA GLN A 99 0.63 -0.12 -8.13
C GLN A 99 2.03 -0.72 -8.00
N HIS A 100 2.39 -1.29 -6.84
CA HIS A 100 3.71 -1.90 -6.68
C HIS A 100 3.92 -3.08 -7.62
N THR A 101 2.94 -3.97 -7.79
CA THR A 101 3.06 -5.08 -8.75
C THR A 101 3.26 -4.56 -10.18
N ARG A 102 2.43 -3.62 -10.64
CA ARG A 102 2.56 -3.03 -11.99
C ARG A 102 3.87 -2.28 -12.19
N LEU A 103 4.32 -1.57 -11.15
CA LEU A 103 5.55 -0.78 -11.19
C LEU A 103 6.76 -1.68 -11.43
N GLN A 104 6.82 -2.84 -10.76
CA GLN A 104 7.97 -3.74 -10.90
C GLN A 104 8.03 -4.41 -12.28
N ASP A 105 6.89 -4.65 -12.91
CA ASP A 105 6.80 -5.17 -14.28
C ASP A 105 7.00 -4.09 -15.37
N SER A 106 7.03 -2.81 -14.97
CA SER A 106 7.10 -1.69 -15.91
C SER A 106 8.46 -1.59 -16.60
N LYS A 107 8.44 -1.63 -17.93
CA LYS A 107 9.62 -1.39 -18.79
C LYS A 107 9.85 0.09 -19.10
N THR A 108 8.86 0.95 -18.86
CA THR A 108 8.92 2.38 -19.24
C THR A 108 9.46 3.26 -18.13
N TRP A 109 9.39 2.80 -16.88
CA TRP A 109 9.91 3.56 -15.75
C TRP A 109 11.43 3.42 -15.62
N PRO A 110 12.16 4.54 -15.44
CA PRO A 110 13.56 4.50 -15.07
C PRO A 110 13.78 3.64 -13.83
N GLN A 111 14.76 2.74 -13.89
CA GLN A 111 15.00 1.76 -12.82
C GLN A 111 15.21 2.42 -11.45
N HIS A 112 15.99 3.50 -11.40
CA HIS A 112 16.28 4.20 -10.14
C HIS A 112 15.01 4.73 -9.46
N LEU A 113 14.03 5.25 -10.22
CA LEU A 113 12.77 5.71 -9.66
C LEU A 113 11.89 4.55 -9.15
N ARG A 114 11.86 3.41 -9.86
CA ARG A 114 11.10 2.24 -9.39
C ARG A 114 11.66 1.68 -8.09
N VAL A 115 12.99 1.65 -7.97
CA VAL A 115 13.68 1.21 -6.76
C VAL A 115 13.40 2.19 -5.62
N GLN A 116 13.54 3.49 -5.85
CA GLN A 116 13.24 4.50 -4.84
C GLN A 116 11.81 4.39 -4.30
N VAL A 117 10.80 4.28 -5.17
CA VAL A 117 9.40 4.13 -4.76
C VAL A 117 9.18 2.85 -3.95
N ALA A 118 9.79 1.73 -4.35
CA ALA A 118 9.70 0.48 -3.62
C ALA A 118 10.34 0.57 -2.23
N GLU A 119 11.54 1.15 -2.16
CA GLU A 119 12.26 1.30 -0.90
C GLU A 119 11.58 2.29 0.05
N ASP A 120 10.94 3.35 -0.46
CA ASP A 120 10.21 4.30 0.36
C ASP A 120 8.94 3.68 0.96
N ALA A 121 8.28 2.77 0.24
CA ALA A 121 7.21 1.96 0.82
C ALA A 121 7.72 1.04 1.95
N VAL A 122 8.91 0.45 1.78
CA VAL A 122 9.53 -0.46 2.76
C VAL A 122 10.07 0.26 3.99
N ARG A 123 10.71 1.43 3.82
CA ARG A 123 11.35 2.17 4.91
C ARG A 123 10.36 3.08 5.63
N ASN A 124 9.56 3.81 4.86
CA ASN A 124 8.78 4.94 5.36
C ASN A 124 7.27 4.68 5.35
N GLY A 125 6.82 3.53 4.85
CA GLY A 125 5.39 3.24 4.70
C GLY A 125 4.73 4.12 3.64
N ALA A 126 5.51 4.64 2.68
CA ALA A 126 5.01 5.53 1.65
C ALA A 126 3.96 4.84 0.77
N LEU A 127 2.88 5.56 0.48
CA LEU A 127 1.80 5.09 -0.37
C LEU A 127 1.93 5.66 -1.78
N ILE A 128 1.56 4.84 -2.76
CA ILE A 128 1.50 5.24 -4.16
C ILE A 128 0.12 4.88 -4.74
N ASN A 129 -0.41 5.78 -5.56
CA ASN A 129 -1.62 5.54 -6.34
C ASN A 129 -1.52 6.18 -7.72
N ALA A 130 -2.44 5.84 -8.61
CA ALA A 130 -2.58 6.43 -9.93
C ALA A 130 -3.83 7.33 -9.96
N LEU A 131 -3.62 8.64 -9.99
CA LEU A 131 -4.68 9.64 -10.11
C LEU A 131 -4.92 9.94 -11.60
N ARG A 132 -6.04 9.47 -12.15
CA ARG A 132 -6.34 9.60 -13.58
C ARG A 132 -7.76 10.04 -13.90
N VAL A 133 -8.68 9.94 -12.94
CA VAL A 133 -10.08 10.31 -13.14
C VAL A 133 -10.20 11.83 -13.08
N GLU A 134 -10.90 12.42 -14.05
CA GLU A 134 -11.21 13.85 -14.12
C GLU A 134 -12.74 14.02 -14.28
N PRO A 135 -13.35 15.13 -13.80
CA PRO A 135 -14.81 15.32 -13.82
C PRO A 135 -15.45 15.11 -15.20
N ASP A 136 -14.82 15.65 -16.25
CA ASP A 136 -15.38 15.62 -17.61
C ASP A 136 -15.10 14.32 -18.36
N LEU A 137 -14.08 13.56 -17.96
CA LEU A 137 -13.61 12.36 -18.67
C LEU A 137 -14.07 11.06 -18.00
N GLY A 138 -14.45 11.14 -16.72
CA GLY A 138 -14.81 9.98 -15.93
C GLY A 138 -13.67 8.95 -15.89
N THR A 139 -14.00 7.66 -16.05
CA THR A 139 -12.97 6.62 -16.05
C THR A 139 -12.09 6.72 -17.31
N PRO A 140 -10.75 6.74 -17.16
CA PRO A 140 -9.82 6.83 -18.29
C PRO A 140 -9.90 5.67 -19.29
N ALA A 141 -10.62 4.60 -18.95
CA ALA A 141 -10.85 3.48 -19.86
C ALA A 141 -11.54 3.91 -21.18
N ARG A 142 -12.14 5.10 -21.22
CA ARG A 142 -12.81 5.66 -22.41
C ARG A 142 -11.89 6.44 -23.36
N GLY A 143 -10.59 6.58 -23.04
CA GLY A 143 -9.58 7.11 -23.97
C GLY A 143 -9.64 8.62 -24.24
N GLY A 144 -10.35 9.41 -23.43
CA GLY A 144 -10.36 10.86 -23.56
C GLY A 144 -9.01 11.50 -23.19
N LEU A 145 -8.70 12.64 -23.81
CA LEU A 145 -7.49 13.41 -23.51
C LEU A 145 -7.64 14.12 -22.15
N PRO A 146 -6.70 13.93 -21.21
CA PRO A 146 -6.71 14.63 -19.92
C PRO A 146 -6.70 16.16 -20.09
N ALA A 147 -7.47 16.86 -19.28
CA ALA A 147 -7.39 18.31 -19.13
C ALA A 147 -6.14 18.72 -18.33
N THR A 148 -5.58 17.82 -17.53
CA THR A 148 -4.29 18.04 -16.84
C THR A 148 -3.18 18.31 -17.85
N THR A 149 -2.52 19.47 -17.75
CA THR A 149 -1.42 19.88 -18.64
C THR A 149 -0.07 19.78 -17.93
N ALA A 150 0.95 19.27 -18.64
CA ALA A 150 2.34 19.28 -18.21
C ALA A 150 3.16 20.15 -19.16
N VAL A 151 3.83 21.18 -18.63
CA VAL A 151 4.68 22.11 -19.40
C VAL A 151 6.13 21.82 -19.07
N ARG A 152 6.99 21.77 -20.10
CA ARG A 152 8.44 21.62 -19.91
C ARG A 152 8.98 22.88 -19.25
N THR A 153 9.61 22.73 -18.09
CA THR A 153 10.39 23.76 -17.41
C THR A 153 11.85 23.69 -17.80
#